data_AF-A0AAE4HWL0-F1
#
_entry.id   AF-A0AAE4HWL0-F1
#
_cell.length_a   1.000
_cell.length_b   1.000
_cell.length_c   1.000
_cell.angle_alpha   90.00
_cell.angle_beta   90.00
_cell.angle_gamma   90.00
#
_symmetry.space_group_name_H-M   'P 1'
#
loop_
_entity.id
_entity.type
_entity.pdbx_description
1 polymer ?
#
loop_
_entity_poly.entity_id
_entity_poly.type
_entity_poly.pdbx_seq_one_letter_code
_entity_poly.pdbx_strand_id
1 'polypeptide(L)'
;MKTLNEFDKHFKDLLAKDEKVKSEVEKQIDETNAELEEAKQRLQVAEDKGNTKDYINIKKEIENLNIVNEMNRNKLDKVNNKPLIEKSELIPLLNNIEAIADDEQEKLLDEAKEVLLELKKVADKSLELVGQTNELYDVLFNDIVKDEQSYKRDENNYIRWFDWPSYKLNGKVFVYSYYDTHVKNTYLNPEKEVK
;
A
#
# COMPACT_ATOMS: atom_id res chain seq x y z
N MET A 1 -11.18 -3.86 -18.54
CA MET A 1 -10.10 -3.09 -17.89
C MET A 1 -9.10 -4.11 -17.37
N LYS A 2 -7.79 -3.80 -17.38
CA LYS A 2 -6.84 -4.70 -16.70
C LYS A 2 -7.08 -4.66 -15.19
N THR A 3 -6.68 -5.68 -14.44
CA THR A 3 -6.67 -5.70 -12.97
C THR A 3 -5.24 -5.50 -12.46
N LEU A 4 -5.08 -5.15 -11.17
CA LEU A 4 -3.74 -5.09 -10.54
C LEU A 4 -3.00 -6.44 -10.65
N ASN A 5 -3.71 -7.56 -10.55
CA ASN A 5 -3.15 -8.90 -10.72
C ASN A 5 -2.63 -9.15 -12.15
N GLU A 6 -3.27 -8.56 -13.16
CA GLU A 6 -2.79 -8.67 -14.55
C GLU A 6 -1.54 -7.83 -14.79
N PHE A 7 -1.39 -6.68 -14.11
CA PHE A 7 -0.15 -5.90 -14.12
C PHE A 7 1.00 -6.64 -13.40
N ASP A 8 0.72 -7.22 -12.22
CA ASP A 8 1.69 -8.05 -11.50
C ASP A 8 2.20 -9.20 -12.37
N LYS A 9 1.29 -9.92 -13.02
CA LYS A 9 1.65 -10.99 -13.96
C LYS A 9 2.50 -10.47 -15.11
N HIS A 10 2.11 -9.36 -15.72
CA HIS A 10 2.85 -8.77 -16.83
C HIS A 10 4.28 -8.37 -16.44
N PHE A 11 4.48 -7.74 -15.28
CA PHE A 11 5.80 -7.37 -14.79
C PHE A 11 6.66 -8.58 -14.45
N LYS A 12 6.08 -9.61 -13.83
CA LYS A 12 6.77 -10.89 -13.61
C LYS A 12 7.22 -11.54 -14.91
N ASP A 13 6.39 -11.50 -15.95
CA ASP A 13 6.75 -12.03 -17.27
C ASP A 13 7.89 -11.24 -17.91
N LEU A 14 7.95 -9.90 -17.75
CA LEU A 14 9.06 -9.08 -18.24
C LEU A 14 10.37 -9.42 -17.52
N LEU A 15 10.33 -9.48 -16.19
CA LEU A 15 11.49 -9.83 -15.35
C LEU A 15 12.00 -11.24 -15.65
N ALA A 16 11.10 -12.21 -15.81
CA ALA A 16 11.50 -13.59 -16.11
C ALA A 16 12.18 -13.72 -17.48
N LYS A 17 11.72 -12.95 -18.47
CA LYS A 17 12.38 -12.91 -19.79
C LYS A 17 13.77 -12.29 -19.72
N ASP A 18 13.91 -11.19 -18.98
CA ASP A 18 15.20 -10.52 -18.82
C ASP A 18 16.23 -11.39 -18.09
N GLU A 19 15.81 -12.02 -16.99
CA GLU A 19 16.65 -12.93 -16.20
C GLU A 19 17.11 -14.13 -17.03
N LYS A 20 16.25 -14.66 -17.90
CA LYS A 20 16.64 -15.75 -18.82
C LYS A 20 17.74 -15.31 -19.78
N VAL A 21 17.62 -14.13 -20.39
CA VAL A 21 18.64 -13.60 -21.30
C VAL A 21 19.95 -13.35 -20.55
N LYS A 22 19.88 -12.78 -19.34
CA LYS A 22 21.03 -12.56 -18.49
C LYS A 22 21.77 -13.86 -18.17
N SER A 23 21.04 -14.88 -17.72
CA SER A 23 21.60 -16.20 -17.40
C SER A 23 22.27 -16.87 -18.60
N GLU A 24 21.68 -16.75 -19.80
CA GLU A 24 22.29 -17.26 -21.03
C GLU A 24 23.61 -16.56 -21.37
N VAL A 25 23.72 -15.24 -21.16
CA VAL A 25 24.95 -14.49 -21.40
C VAL A 25 26.02 -14.80 -20.34
N GLU A 26 25.64 -14.89 -19.07
CA GLU A 26 26.54 -15.29 -17.98
C GLU A 26 27.13 -16.68 -18.24
N LYS A 27 26.30 -17.63 -18.67
CA LYS A 27 26.76 -18.96 -19.06
C LYS A 27 27.77 -18.92 -20.22
N GLN A 28 27.54 -18.10 -21.25
CA GLN A 28 28.50 -17.92 -22.35
C GLN A 28 29.84 -17.34 -21.88
N ILE A 29 29.82 -16.43 -20.89
CA ILE A 29 31.03 -15.88 -20.28
C ILE A 29 31.79 -16.98 -19.54
N ASP A 30 31.10 -17.79 -18.75
CA ASP A 30 31.72 -18.89 -17.99
C ASP A 30 32.34 -19.95 -18.90
N GLU A 31 31.64 -20.34 -19.97
CA GLU A 31 32.15 -21.26 -21.00
C GLU A 31 33.41 -20.69 -21.67
N THR A 32 33.39 -19.42 -22.07
CA THR A 32 34.56 -18.76 -22.70
C THR A 32 35.73 -18.65 -21.74
N ASN A 33 35.48 -18.39 -20.45
CA ASN A 33 36.53 -18.35 -19.42
C ASN A 33 37.17 -19.73 -19.21
N ALA A 34 36.38 -20.81 -19.22
CA ALA A 34 36.90 -22.17 -19.13
C ALA A 34 37.81 -22.51 -20.32
N GLU A 35 37.37 -22.20 -21.54
CA GLU A 35 38.17 -22.40 -22.76
C GLU A 35 39.47 -21.58 -22.74
N LEU A 36 39.43 -20.34 -22.21
CA LEU A 36 40.61 -19.51 -22.02
C LEU A 36 41.63 -20.16 -21.09
N GLU A 37 41.19 -20.71 -19.96
CA GLU A 37 42.10 -21.38 -19.02
C GLU A 37 42.71 -22.65 -19.63
N GLU A 38 41.93 -23.45 -20.36
CA GLU A 38 42.45 -24.60 -21.10
C GLU A 38 43.47 -24.19 -22.18
N ALA A 39 43.20 -23.13 -22.93
CA ALA A 39 44.11 -22.61 -23.94
C ALA A 39 45.42 -22.08 -23.32
N LYS A 40 45.35 -21.39 -22.16
CA LYS A 40 46.55 -20.95 -21.41
C LYS A 40 47.40 -22.13 -20.95
N GLN A 41 46.78 -23.20 -20.46
CA GLN A 41 47.50 -24.43 -20.10
C GLN A 41 48.18 -25.07 -21.31
N ARG A 42 47.47 -25.18 -22.44
CA ARG A 42 48.06 -25.68 -23.70
C ARG A 42 49.21 -24.81 -24.19
N LEU A 43 49.11 -23.49 -24.03
CA LEU A 43 50.17 -22.55 -24.40
C LEU A 43 51.46 -22.82 -23.62
N GLN A 44 51.35 -23.01 -22.29
CA GLN A 44 52.49 -23.34 -21.42
C GLN A 44 53.16 -24.64 -21.88
N VAL A 45 52.39 -25.67 -22.17
CA VAL A 45 52.92 -26.95 -22.66
C VAL A 45 53.65 -26.80 -24.00
N ALA A 46 53.14 -25.98 -24.92
CA ALA A 46 53.79 -25.71 -26.19
C ALA A 46 55.11 -24.93 -26.03
N GLU A 47 55.15 -23.99 -25.08
CA GLU A 47 56.34 -23.23 -24.69
C GLU A 47 57.42 -24.16 -24.12
N ASP A 48 57.06 -25.00 -23.14
CA ASP A 48 57.98 -25.95 -22.49
C ASP A 48 58.59 -26.95 -23.48
N LYS A 49 57.85 -27.31 -24.53
CA LYS A 49 58.29 -28.23 -25.59
C LYS A 49 59.04 -27.54 -26.74
N GLY A 50 59.14 -26.20 -26.74
CA GLY A 50 59.72 -25.44 -27.84
C GLY A 50 58.96 -25.57 -29.17
N ASN A 51 57.66 -25.87 -29.13
CA ASN A 51 56.84 -26.04 -30.32
C ASN A 51 56.27 -24.69 -30.79
N THR A 52 57.06 -23.96 -31.58
CA THR A 52 56.74 -22.61 -32.05
C THR A 52 55.43 -22.53 -32.86
N LYS A 53 55.10 -23.58 -33.62
CA LYS A 53 53.89 -23.58 -34.46
C LYS A 53 52.63 -23.62 -33.59
N ASP A 54 52.59 -24.53 -32.62
CA ASP A 54 51.45 -24.65 -31.71
C ASP A 54 51.35 -23.42 -30.79
N TYR A 55 52.48 -22.91 -30.32
CA TYR A 55 52.54 -21.69 -29.51
C TYR A 55 51.88 -20.49 -30.21
N ILE A 56 52.21 -20.24 -31.49
CA ILE A 56 51.61 -19.14 -32.26
C ILE A 56 50.11 -19.37 -32.48
N ASN A 57 49.69 -20.60 -32.79
CA ASN A 57 48.29 -20.90 -33.03
C ASN A 57 47.44 -20.72 -31.77
N ILE A 58 47.93 -21.20 -30.61
CA ILE A 58 47.22 -21.07 -29.33
C ILE A 58 47.15 -19.60 -28.91
N LYS A 59 48.18 -18.77 -29.17
CA LYS A 59 48.09 -17.32 -28.92
C LYS A 59 46.95 -16.66 -29.70
N LYS A 60 46.77 -17.02 -30.98
CA LYS A 60 45.66 -16.52 -31.80
C LYS A 60 44.31 -17.01 -31.27
N GLU A 61 44.24 -18.25 -30.80
CA GLU A 61 43.05 -18.81 -30.17
C GLU A 61 42.67 -18.02 -28.91
N ILE A 62 43.64 -17.75 -28.01
CA ILE A 62 43.44 -16.94 -26.81
C ILE A 62 42.97 -15.52 -27.16
N GLU A 63 43.57 -14.89 -28.18
CA GLU A 63 43.16 -13.56 -28.65
C GLU A 63 41.69 -13.57 -29.11
N ASN A 64 41.29 -14.55 -29.92
CA ASN A 64 39.91 -14.71 -30.35
C ASN A 64 38.95 -14.93 -29.17
N LEU A 65 39.32 -15.78 -28.21
CA LEU A 65 38.51 -16.04 -27.03
C LEU A 65 38.35 -14.80 -26.14
N ASN A 66 39.40 -13.99 -25.99
CA ASN A 66 39.31 -12.71 -25.26
C ASN A 66 38.34 -11.74 -25.95
N ILE A 67 38.37 -11.64 -27.28
CA ILE A 67 37.42 -10.82 -28.05
C ILE A 67 35.99 -11.32 -27.83
N VAL A 68 35.75 -12.64 -27.90
CA VAL A 68 34.43 -13.23 -27.65
C VAL A 68 33.95 -12.92 -26.23
N ASN A 69 34.82 -13.05 -25.23
CA ASN A 69 34.51 -12.75 -23.84
C ASN A 69 34.17 -11.27 -23.63
N GLU A 70 34.92 -10.36 -24.25
CA GLU A 70 34.63 -8.92 -24.23
C GLU A 70 33.25 -8.63 -24.85
N MET A 71 32.95 -9.24 -25.99
CA MET A 71 31.63 -9.12 -26.63
C MET A 71 30.51 -9.62 -25.71
N ASN A 72 30.71 -10.74 -25.00
CA ASN A 72 29.71 -11.27 -24.07
C ASN A 72 29.54 -10.38 -22.84
N ARG A 73 30.62 -9.82 -22.28
CA ARG A 73 30.53 -8.83 -21.19
C ARG A 73 29.80 -7.56 -21.63
N ASN A 74 30.02 -7.09 -22.85
CA ASN A 74 29.29 -5.96 -23.43
C ASN A 74 27.80 -6.27 -23.62
N LYS A 75 27.43 -7.53 -23.96
CA LYS A 75 26.01 -7.95 -23.99
C LYS A 75 25.41 -7.93 -22.58
N LEU A 76 26.14 -8.45 -21.58
CA LEU A 76 25.67 -8.50 -20.19
C LEU A 76 25.42 -7.09 -19.65
N ASP A 77 26.35 -6.16 -19.92
CA ASP A 77 26.18 -4.75 -19.55
C ASP A 77 24.93 -4.13 -20.19
N LYS A 78 24.68 -4.41 -21.47
CA LYS A 78 23.47 -3.96 -22.15
C LYS A 78 22.19 -4.53 -21.53
N VAL A 79 22.18 -5.81 -21.17
CA VAL A 79 21.02 -6.45 -20.52
C VAL A 79 20.77 -5.78 -19.17
N ASN A 80 21.80 -5.63 -18.34
CA ASN A 80 21.67 -5.05 -17.00
C ASN A 80 21.22 -3.58 -16.99
N ASN A 81 21.52 -2.82 -18.06
CA ASN A 81 21.26 -1.38 -18.11
C ASN A 81 20.10 -1.00 -19.04
N LYS A 82 19.50 -1.96 -19.77
CA LYS A 82 18.39 -1.66 -20.69
C LYS A 82 17.06 -1.64 -19.92
N PRO A 83 16.28 -0.55 -20.01
CA PRO A 83 14.92 -0.55 -19.49
C PRO A 83 14.06 -1.65 -20.11
N LEU A 84 13.24 -2.32 -19.29
CA LEU A 84 12.34 -3.40 -19.74
C LEU A 84 11.07 -2.89 -20.43
N ILE A 85 10.83 -1.58 -20.34
CA ILE A 85 9.75 -0.87 -21.02
C ILE A 85 10.29 0.39 -21.67
N GLU A 86 9.63 0.86 -22.70
CA GLU A 86 9.96 2.13 -23.34
C GLU A 86 9.53 3.31 -22.46
N LYS A 87 10.26 4.42 -22.55
CA LYS A 87 9.96 5.63 -21.76
C LYS A 87 8.53 6.13 -21.97
N SER A 88 7.98 5.98 -23.18
CA SER A 88 6.62 6.35 -23.53
C SER A 88 5.54 5.51 -22.84
N GLU A 89 5.89 4.31 -22.37
CA GLU A 89 4.94 3.39 -21.74
C GLU A 89 4.77 3.67 -20.24
N LEU A 90 5.74 4.35 -19.61
CA LEU A 90 5.76 4.55 -18.16
C LEU A 90 4.53 5.29 -17.62
N ILE A 91 4.24 6.48 -18.14
CA ILE A 91 3.10 7.29 -17.65
C ILE A 91 1.76 6.60 -17.93
N PRO A 92 1.50 6.04 -19.13
CA PRO A 92 0.29 5.26 -19.36
C PRO A 92 0.15 4.06 -18.42
N LEU A 93 1.23 3.33 -18.13
CA LEU A 93 1.19 2.21 -17.18
C LEU A 93 0.84 2.68 -15.77
N LEU A 94 1.47 3.76 -15.30
CA LEU A 94 1.20 4.35 -13.98
C LEU A 94 -0.27 4.76 -13.86
N ASN A 95 -0.76 5.57 -14.79
CA ASN A 95 -2.14 6.06 -14.75
C ASN A 95 -3.17 4.92 -14.78
N ASN A 96 -2.90 3.84 -15.52
CA ASN A 96 -3.79 2.69 -15.56
C ASN A 96 -3.81 1.93 -14.22
N ILE A 97 -2.66 1.77 -13.57
CA ILE A 97 -2.56 1.13 -12.26
C ILE A 97 -3.32 1.96 -11.21
N GLU A 98 -3.09 3.27 -11.20
CA GLU A 98 -3.74 4.20 -10.28
C GLU A 98 -5.26 4.21 -10.49
N ALA A 99 -5.75 4.34 -11.73
CA ALA A 99 -7.17 4.33 -12.02
C ALA A 99 -7.89 3.06 -11.50
N ILE A 100 -7.26 1.89 -11.65
CA ILE A 100 -7.83 0.64 -11.12
C ILE A 100 -7.86 0.65 -9.60
N ALA A 101 -6.81 1.15 -8.96
CA ALA A 101 -6.75 1.23 -7.51
C ALA A 101 -7.79 2.22 -6.97
N ASP A 102 -7.95 3.37 -7.62
CA ASP A 102 -8.94 4.40 -7.27
C ASP A 102 -10.37 3.85 -7.41
N ASP A 103 -10.68 3.16 -8.51
CA ASP A 103 -11.99 2.52 -8.72
C ASP A 103 -12.32 1.50 -7.61
N GLU A 104 -11.34 0.73 -7.13
CA GLU A 104 -11.54 -0.22 -6.03
C GLU A 104 -11.63 0.48 -4.66
N GLN A 105 -10.87 1.56 -4.45
CA GLN A 105 -10.98 2.37 -3.23
C GLN A 105 -12.34 3.07 -3.12
N GLU A 106 -12.91 3.51 -4.25
CA GLU A 106 -14.23 4.13 -4.28
C GLU A 106 -15.33 3.14 -3.86
N LYS A 107 -15.24 1.88 -4.31
CA LYS A 107 -16.15 0.81 -3.86
C LYS A 107 -16.04 0.56 -2.35
N LEU A 108 -14.81 0.47 -1.84
CA LEU A 108 -14.58 0.29 -0.40
C LEU A 108 -15.08 1.48 0.42
N LEU A 109 -14.96 2.70 -0.12
CA LEU A 109 -15.51 3.91 0.48
C LEU A 109 -17.05 3.82 0.55
N ASP A 110 -17.70 3.36 -0.50
CA ASP A 110 -19.15 3.19 -0.50
C ASP A 110 -19.61 2.12 0.49
N GLU A 111 -18.92 0.98 0.58
CA GLU A 111 -19.14 -0.03 1.64
C GLU A 111 -19.00 0.57 3.04
N ALA A 112 -17.97 1.40 3.27
CA ALA A 112 -17.78 2.06 4.55
C ALA A 112 -18.90 3.05 4.88
N LYS A 113 -19.40 3.80 3.88
CA LYS A 113 -20.53 4.73 4.07
C LYS A 113 -21.81 4.00 4.47
N GLU A 114 -22.06 2.81 3.94
CA GLU A 114 -23.22 2.00 4.36
C GLU A 114 -23.17 1.67 5.85
N VAL A 115 -22.00 1.28 6.36
CA VAL A 115 -21.81 1.03 7.80
C VAL A 115 -22.01 2.30 8.63
N LEU A 116 -21.50 3.43 8.16
CA LEU A 116 -21.65 4.72 8.84
C LEU A 116 -23.09 5.23 8.85
N LEU A 117 -23.89 4.85 7.84
CA LEU A 117 -25.32 5.15 7.82
C LEU A 117 -26.06 4.41 8.94
N GLU A 118 -25.70 3.16 9.24
CA GLU A 118 -26.25 2.44 10.38
C GLU A 118 -25.81 3.06 11.71
N LEU A 119 -24.55 3.48 11.83
CA LEU A 119 -24.06 4.22 13.00
C LEU A 119 -24.87 5.51 13.20
N LYS A 120 -25.17 6.24 12.13
CA LYS A 120 -26.02 7.43 12.18
C LYS A 120 -27.40 7.11 12.73
N LYS A 121 -28.07 6.05 12.26
CA LYS A 121 -29.40 5.67 12.78
C LYS A 121 -29.37 5.43 14.28
N VAL A 122 -28.30 4.86 14.81
CA VAL A 122 -28.12 4.68 16.26
C VAL A 122 -27.81 6.01 16.96
N ALA A 123 -27.02 6.88 16.35
CA ALA A 123 -26.75 8.23 16.84
C ALA A 123 -28.03 9.07 16.93
N ASP A 124 -28.89 9.07 15.91
CA ASP A 124 -30.15 9.82 15.90
C ASP A 124 -31.09 9.32 17.03
N LYS A 125 -31.21 8.01 17.22
CA LYS A 125 -31.95 7.42 18.36
C LYS A 125 -31.34 7.82 19.71
N SER A 126 -30.01 7.86 19.81
CA SER A 126 -29.33 8.31 21.03
C SER A 126 -29.63 9.78 21.33
N LEU A 127 -29.71 10.63 20.32
CA LEU A 127 -30.05 12.05 20.48
C LEU A 127 -31.51 12.22 20.88
N GLU A 128 -32.42 11.50 20.23
CA GLU A 128 -33.86 11.52 20.55
C GLU A 128 -34.10 11.10 22.00
N LEU A 129 -33.48 10.01 22.46
CA LEU A 129 -33.60 9.55 23.85
C LEU A 129 -33.11 10.58 24.86
N VAL A 130 -32.01 11.29 24.54
CA VAL A 130 -31.50 12.37 25.38
C VAL A 130 -32.49 13.54 25.42
N GLY A 131 -33.06 13.90 24.28
CA GLY A 131 -34.12 14.91 24.18
C GLY A 131 -35.34 14.56 25.03
N GLN A 132 -35.92 13.38 24.81
CA GLN A 132 -37.08 12.88 25.57
C GLN A 132 -36.82 12.84 27.08
N THR A 133 -35.63 12.40 27.50
CA THR A 133 -35.29 12.37 28.93
C THR A 133 -35.21 13.77 29.52
N ASN A 134 -34.64 14.72 28.79
CA ASN A 134 -34.56 16.11 29.23
C ASN A 134 -35.94 16.79 29.25
N GLU A 135 -36.82 16.47 28.29
CA GLU A 135 -38.22 16.95 28.31
C GLU A 135 -38.98 16.44 29.53
N LEU A 136 -38.82 15.17 29.88
CA LEU A 136 -39.40 14.61 31.10
C LEU A 136 -38.82 15.25 32.37
N TYR A 137 -37.53 15.57 32.38
CA TYR A 137 -36.91 16.31 33.49
C TYR A 137 -37.49 17.70 33.62
N ASP A 138 -37.72 18.39 32.50
CA ASP A 138 -38.32 19.73 32.50
C ASP A 138 -39.72 19.71 33.12
N VAL A 139 -40.59 18.78 32.69
CA VAL A 139 -41.94 18.59 33.27
C VAL A 139 -41.85 18.22 34.76
N LEU A 140 -40.95 17.31 35.13
CA LEU A 140 -40.78 16.89 36.52
C LEU A 140 -40.40 18.06 37.43
N PHE A 141 -39.41 18.86 37.02
CA PHE A 141 -38.88 19.92 37.85
C PHE A 141 -39.76 21.17 37.82
N ASN A 142 -40.34 21.54 36.68
CA ASN A 142 -41.08 22.79 36.52
C ASN A 142 -42.59 22.65 36.79
N ASP A 143 -43.22 21.54 36.42
CA ASP A 143 -44.69 21.41 36.52
C ASP A 143 -45.13 20.57 37.73
N ILE A 144 -44.36 19.51 38.04
CA ILE A 144 -44.68 18.60 39.15
C ILE A 144 -44.10 19.12 40.46
N VAL A 145 -42.77 19.32 40.52
CA VAL A 145 -42.07 19.85 41.70
C VAL A 145 -42.20 21.37 41.80
N LYS A 146 -42.53 22.05 40.71
CA LYS A 146 -42.77 23.51 40.65
C LYS A 146 -41.59 24.35 41.12
N ASP A 147 -40.38 23.91 40.79
CA ASP A 147 -39.11 24.52 41.19
C ASP A 147 -39.01 24.77 42.71
N GLU A 148 -39.60 23.87 43.50
CA GLU A 148 -39.53 23.95 44.96
C GLU A 148 -38.09 23.67 45.45
N GLN A 149 -37.44 24.71 45.98
CA GLN A 149 -35.99 24.69 46.27
C GLN A 149 -35.62 23.68 47.37
N SER A 150 -36.56 23.28 48.23
CA SER A 150 -36.29 22.25 49.25
C SER A 150 -35.91 20.89 48.63
N TYR A 151 -36.39 20.54 47.43
CA TYR A 151 -36.02 19.32 46.71
C TYR A 151 -34.57 19.33 46.18
N LYS A 152 -33.93 20.51 46.13
CA LYS A 152 -32.51 20.63 45.78
C LYS A 152 -31.57 20.29 46.93
N ARG A 153 -32.11 19.93 48.10
CA ARG A 153 -31.36 19.59 49.30
C ARG A 153 -31.63 18.14 49.73
N ASP A 154 -30.67 17.54 50.42
CA ASP A 154 -30.83 16.23 51.04
C ASP A 154 -31.46 16.30 52.43
N GLU A 155 -31.65 15.13 53.05
CA GLU A 155 -32.23 14.98 54.39
C GLU A 155 -31.42 15.70 55.50
N ASN A 156 -30.13 15.97 55.26
CA ASN A 156 -29.24 16.70 56.16
C ASN A 156 -29.10 18.18 55.79
N ASN A 157 -29.95 18.68 54.89
CA ASN A 157 -29.97 20.06 54.38
C ASN A 157 -28.76 20.46 53.52
N TYR A 158 -27.94 19.50 53.05
CA TYR A 158 -26.87 19.75 52.09
C TYR A 158 -27.43 19.96 50.68
N ILE A 159 -26.85 20.89 49.93
CA ILE A 159 -27.25 21.17 48.55
C ILE A 159 -26.81 20.00 47.65
N ARG A 160 -27.77 19.34 47.00
CA ARG A 160 -27.52 18.32 45.97
C ARG A 160 -27.31 18.94 44.59
N TRP A 161 -28.06 20.00 44.30
CA TRP A 161 -28.07 20.64 42.99
C TRP A 161 -28.19 22.17 43.13
N PHE A 162 -27.35 22.91 42.42
CA PHE A 162 -27.50 24.37 42.30
C PHE A 162 -28.58 24.70 41.27
N ASP A 163 -28.47 24.08 40.09
CA ASP A 163 -29.48 24.08 39.03
C ASP A 163 -30.06 22.67 38.86
N TRP A 164 -31.28 22.56 38.33
CA TRP A 164 -31.85 21.25 38.02
C TRP A 164 -30.95 20.47 37.05
N PRO A 165 -30.68 19.18 37.32
CA PRO A 165 -29.77 18.42 36.50
C PRO A 165 -30.39 18.16 35.12
N SER A 166 -29.56 18.17 34.08
CA SER A 166 -29.88 17.58 32.78
C SER A 166 -29.39 16.14 32.71
N TYR A 167 -29.94 15.36 31.78
CA TYR A 167 -29.53 13.98 31.57
C TYR A 167 -28.07 13.90 31.15
N LYS A 168 -27.30 13.09 31.87
CA LYS A 168 -25.88 12.84 31.63
C LYS A 168 -25.59 11.37 31.84
N LEU A 169 -24.73 10.79 31.00
CA LEU A 169 -24.20 9.46 31.22
C LEU A 169 -22.96 9.53 32.12
N ASN A 170 -22.99 8.85 33.26
CA ASN A 170 -21.86 8.80 34.17
C ASN A 170 -20.72 7.97 33.56
N GLY A 171 -19.68 8.64 33.06
CA GLY A 171 -18.46 8.03 32.54
C GLY A 171 -18.63 7.28 31.22
N LYS A 172 -19.69 7.54 30.46
CA LYS A 172 -19.93 6.94 29.14
C LYS A 172 -20.18 8.02 28.09
N VAL A 173 -19.94 7.69 26.83
CA VAL A 173 -20.13 8.57 25.68
C VAL A 173 -21.51 8.34 25.08
N PHE A 174 -22.21 9.42 24.73
CA PHE A 174 -23.41 9.34 23.90
C PHE A 174 -23.04 9.01 22.47
N VAL A 175 -23.75 8.06 21.85
CA VAL A 175 -23.45 7.65 20.47
C VAL A 175 -23.58 8.84 19.51
N TYR A 176 -24.56 9.72 19.72
CA TYR A 176 -24.71 10.94 18.91
C TYR A 176 -23.47 11.85 18.99
N SER A 177 -22.88 11.99 20.19
CA SER A 177 -21.69 12.81 20.40
C SER A 177 -20.47 12.23 19.69
N TYR A 178 -20.34 10.90 19.64
CA TYR A 178 -19.28 10.24 18.89
C TYR A 178 -19.44 10.50 17.38
N TYR A 179 -20.65 10.28 16.84
CA TYR A 179 -20.95 10.52 15.42
C TYR A 179 -20.70 11.97 15.01
N ASP A 180 -21.17 12.94 15.79
CA ASP A 180 -20.99 14.37 15.52
C ASP A 180 -19.49 14.76 15.50
N THR A 181 -18.70 14.19 16.42
CA THR A 181 -17.27 14.53 16.56
C THR A 181 -16.41 13.87 15.49
N HIS A 182 -16.69 12.62 15.16
CA HIS A 182 -15.77 11.78 14.38
C HIS A 182 -16.23 11.47 12.96
N VAL A 183 -17.51 11.67 12.63
CA VAL A 183 -18.07 11.25 11.33
C VAL A 183 -18.66 12.43 10.57
N LYS A 184 -19.59 13.17 11.18
CA LYS A 184 -20.42 14.19 10.52
C LYS A 184 -19.65 15.23 9.71
N ASN A 185 -18.50 15.68 10.19
CA ASN A 185 -17.72 16.72 9.52
C ASN A 185 -16.63 16.19 8.59
N THR A 186 -16.52 14.88 8.42
CA THR A 186 -15.47 14.24 7.60
C THR A 186 -15.93 14.01 6.14
N TYR A 187 -15.01 13.50 5.31
CA TYR A 187 -15.30 12.99 3.96
C TYR A 187 -16.05 11.64 3.98
N LEU A 188 -16.08 10.98 5.13
CA LEU A 188 -16.81 9.72 5.35
C LEU A 188 -18.25 9.94 5.82
N ASN A 189 -18.72 11.19 5.90
CA ASN A 189 -20.11 11.44 6.28
C ASN A 189 -21.04 10.82 5.22
N PRO A 190 -21.87 9.81 5.57
CA PRO A 190 -22.75 9.13 4.62
C PRO A 190 -23.88 10.02 4.08
N GLU A 191 -24.12 11.18 4.69
CA GLU A 191 -25.14 12.15 4.29
C GLU A 191 -24.60 13.24 3.33
N LYS A 192 -23.27 13.35 3.16
CA LYS A 192 -22.71 14.31 2.20
C LYS A 192 -22.76 13.70 0.81
N GLU A 193 -23.51 14.33 -0.10
CA GLU A 193 -23.36 14.06 -1.53
C GLU A 193 -21.90 14.35 -1.93
N VAL A 194 -21.23 13.34 -2.49
CA VAL A 194 -19.95 13.53 -3.16
C VAL A 194 -20.28 14.26 -4.46
N LYS A 195 -19.97 15.56 -4.52
CA LYS A 195 -20.06 16.37 -5.74
C LYS A 195 -18.80 16.25 -6.58
#